data_AF-A0A842MUY9-F1
#
_entry.id   AF-A0A842MUY9-F1
#
_cell.length_a   1.000
_cell.length_b   1.000
_cell.length_c   1.000
_cell.angle_alpha   90.00
_cell.angle_beta   90.00
_cell.angle_gamma   90.00
#
_symmetry.space_group_name_H-M   'P 1'
#
loop_
_entity.id
_entity.type
_entity.pdbx_description
1 polymer ?
#
loop_
_entity_poly.entity_id
_entity_poly.type
_entity_poly.pdbx_seq_one_letter_code
_entity_poly.pdbx_strand_id
1 'polypeptide(L)'
;MTGVLDRVEWGGPALKLLAHCRSLDPALPAAMHIRHSERPRIHNPDDLHALLNKSGREAARDFGSRLPGGRLYRLHYSYFDRARETAEEILEGVEEAGGEGEMVGTVDLETILDLERYNHYFERDFLEGDTPESAADYFYKWASNRYPPDEILPTLNFARRCADILMKDL
;
A
#
# COMPACT_ATOMS: atom_id res chain seq x y z
N MET A 1 -9.66 -16.24 -18.33
CA MET A 1 -10.81 -15.37 -18.00
C MET A 1 -10.30 -13.96 -17.84
N THR A 2 -11.03 -12.94 -18.31
CA THR A 2 -10.72 -11.53 -18.03
C THR A 2 -11.24 -11.15 -16.64
N GLY A 3 -10.35 -10.83 -15.72
CA GLY A 3 -10.68 -10.39 -14.37
C GLY A 3 -10.90 -8.86 -14.29
N VAL A 4 -11.03 -8.35 -13.07
CA VAL A 4 -11.31 -6.92 -12.81
C VAL A 4 -10.15 -6.03 -13.23
N LEU A 5 -8.91 -6.47 -13.00
CA LEU A 5 -7.71 -5.71 -13.37
C LEU A 5 -7.60 -5.44 -14.88
N ASP A 6 -8.22 -6.29 -15.72
CA ASP A 6 -8.23 -6.09 -17.17
C ASP A 6 -9.25 -5.02 -17.62
N ARG A 7 -10.19 -4.64 -16.74
CA ARG A 7 -11.33 -3.77 -17.07
C ARG A 7 -11.24 -2.38 -16.46
N VAL A 8 -10.57 -2.24 -15.32
CA VAL A 8 -10.39 -0.94 -14.65
C VAL A 8 -9.28 -0.14 -15.32
N GLU A 9 -9.49 1.17 -15.53
CA GLU A 9 -8.54 2.04 -16.25
C GLU A 9 -7.16 2.08 -15.58
N TRP A 10 -7.13 1.93 -14.26
CA TRP A 10 -5.92 1.93 -13.45
C TRP A 10 -5.27 0.54 -13.27
N GLY A 11 -5.80 -0.51 -13.92
CA GLY A 11 -5.31 -1.89 -13.74
C GLY A 11 -3.98 -2.19 -14.44
N GLY A 12 -3.63 -1.40 -15.47
CA GLY A 12 -2.42 -1.59 -16.28
C GLY A 12 -1.10 -1.70 -15.48
N PRO A 13 -0.80 -0.77 -14.55
CA PRO A 13 0.37 -0.88 -13.67
C PRO A 13 0.42 -2.18 -12.86
N ALA A 14 -0.71 -2.62 -12.29
CA ALA A 14 -0.78 -3.86 -11.51
C ALA A 14 -0.53 -5.09 -12.39
N LEU A 15 -1.08 -5.12 -13.60
CA LEU A 15 -0.83 -6.19 -14.57
C LEU A 15 0.64 -6.26 -15.00
N LYS A 16 1.30 -5.11 -15.19
CA LYS A 16 2.73 -5.04 -15.48
C LYS A 16 3.58 -5.57 -14.32
N LEU A 17 3.21 -5.24 -13.08
CA LEU A 17 3.87 -5.78 -11.89
C LEU A 17 3.72 -7.30 -11.82
N LEU A 18 2.53 -7.85 -12.01
CA LEU A 18 2.29 -9.30 -12.04
C LEU A 18 3.11 -10.00 -13.14
N ALA A 19 3.22 -9.39 -14.33
CA ALA A 19 4.07 -9.91 -15.39
C ALA A 19 5.54 -9.94 -14.98
N HIS A 20 6.02 -8.92 -14.26
CA HIS A 20 7.37 -8.91 -13.71
C HIS A 20 7.56 -9.99 -12.64
N CYS A 21 6.60 -10.18 -11.72
CA CYS A 21 6.67 -11.21 -10.69
C CYS A 21 6.89 -12.62 -11.27
N ARG A 22 6.33 -12.93 -12.44
CA ARG A 22 6.52 -14.21 -13.14
C ARG A 22 7.92 -14.43 -13.69
N SER A 23 8.70 -13.35 -13.85
CA SER A 23 10.09 -13.40 -14.30
C SER A 23 11.11 -13.54 -13.16
N LEU A 24 10.65 -13.45 -11.90
CA LEU A 24 11.52 -13.57 -10.73
C LEU A 24 11.98 -15.02 -10.54
N ASP A 25 13.24 -15.20 -10.16
CA ASP A 25 13.80 -16.51 -9.80
C ASP A 25 12.99 -17.13 -8.65
N PRO A 26 12.33 -18.30 -8.84
CA PRO A 26 11.52 -18.94 -7.81
C PRO A 26 12.32 -19.39 -6.59
N ALA A 27 13.64 -19.55 -6.71
CA ALA A 27 14.50 -19.95 -5.60
C ALA A 27 14.92 -18.79 -4.69
N LEU A 28 14.67 -17.54 -5.11
CA LEU A 28 15.07 -16.35 -4.35
C LEU A 28 13.86 -15.65 -3.71
N PRO A 29 14.02 -15.16 -2.46
CA PRO A 29 13.02 -14.31 -1.83
C PRO A 29 12.89 -13.00 -2.61
N ALA A 30 11.67 -12.44 -2.61
CA ALA A 30 11.37 -11.17 -3.26
C ALA A 30 10.48 -10.32 -2.37
N ALA A 31 10.82 -9.04 -2.24
CA ALA A 31 9.97 -8.05 -1.59
C ALA A 31 9.23 -7.23 -2.64
N MET A 32 7.94 -6.99 -2.40
CA MET A 32 7.08 -6.19 -3.26
C MET A 32 6.32 -5.19 -2.41
N HIS A 33 6.37 -3.91 -2.79
CA HIS A 33 5.60 -2.86 -2.15
C HIS A 33 4.53 -2.37 -3.12
N ILE A 34 3.28 -2.45 -2.68
CA ILE A 34 2.12 -1.97 -3.44
C ILE A 34 1.31 -0.99 -2.59
N ARG A 35 0.60 -0.09 -3.27
CA ARG A 35 -0.42 0.74 -2.64
C ARG A 35 -1.68 -0.09 -2.42
N HIS A 36 -2.46 0.25 -1.39
CA HIS A 36 -3.82 -0.27 -1.20
C HIS A 36 -4.66 -0.15 -2.49
N SER A 37 -5.65 -1.02 -2.63
CA SER A 37 -6.56 -1.01 -3.78
C SER A 37 -7.53 0.19 -3.75
N GLU A 38 -8.41 0.27 -4.74
CA GLU A 38 -9.34 1.40 -4.90
C GLU A 38 -10.31 1.53 -3.71
N ARG A 39 -10.58 2.78 -3.34
CA ARG A 39 -11.53 3.17 -2.29
C ARG A 39 -12.41 4.33 -2.78
N PRO A 40 -13.52 4.63 -2.10
CA PRO A 40 -14.28 5.84 -2.37
C PRO A 40 -13.41 7.09 -2.29
N ARG A 41 -13.79 8.14 -3.03
CA ARG A 41 -13.11 9.44 -2.94
C ARG A 41 -13.28 10.03 -1.55
N ILE A 42 -12.27 10.75 -1.10
CA ILE A 42 -12.37 11.56 0.11
C ILE A 42 -13.27 12.76 -0.23
N HIS A 43 -14.23 13.04 0.64
CA HIS A 43 -15.03 14.25 0.64
C HIS A 43 -14.90 15.00 1.96
N ASN A 44 -14.53 14.30 3.04
CA ASN A 44 -14.29 14.87 4.36
C ASN A 44 -13.21 14.03 5.11
N PRO A 45 -12.66 14.54 6.24
CA PRO A 45 -11.64 13.82 7.00
C PRO A 45 -12.03 12.42 7.48
N ASP A 46 -13.32 12.13 7.73
CA ASP A 46 -13.76 10.79 8.14
C ASP A 46 -13.53 9.76 7.02
N ASP A 47 -13.54 10.20 5.75
CA ASP A 47 -13.25 9.35 4.59
C ASP A 47 -11.77 8.92 4.51
N LEU A 48 -10.87 9.49 5.33
CA LEU A 48 -9.48 9.02 5.45
C LEU A 48 -9.40 7.58 5.96
N HIS A 49 -10.44 7.13 6.68
CA HIS A 49 -10.57 5.77 7.19
C HIS A 49 -11.46 4.89 6.29
N ALA A 50 -11.86 5.39 5.12
CA ALA A 50 -12.68 4.62 4.21
C ALA A 50 -11.98 3.32 3.77
N LEU A 51 -12.74 2.24 3.90
CA LEU A 51 -12.45 0.91 3.36
C LEU A 51 -12.45 0.90 1.82
N LEU A 52 -12.08 -0.23 1.24
CA LEU A 52 -12.12 -0.45 -0.20
C LEU A 52 -13.56 -0.36 -0.72
N ASN A 53 -13.71 0.13 -1.95
CA ASN A 53 -14.97 -0.01 -2.66
C ASN A 53 -15.05 -1.44 -3.25
N LYS A 54 -16.20 -1.76 -3.88
CA LYS A 54 -16.41 -3.09 -4.46
C LYS A 54 -15.35 -3.46 -5.52
N SER A 55 -15.04 -2.54 -6.44
CA SER A 55 -14.02 -2.74 -7.47
C SER A 55 -12.63 -2.93 -6.87
N GLY A 56 -12.32 -2.23 -5.77
CA GLY A 56 -11.07 -2.33 -5.04
C GLY A 56 -10.86 -3.71 -4.43
N ARG A 57 -11.87 -4.26 -3.73
CA ARG A 57 -11.83 -5.63 -3.20
C ARG A 57 -11.64 -6.66 -4.31
N GLU A 58 -12.51 -6.61 -5.33
CA GLU A 58 -12.46 -7.57 -6.43
C GLU A 58 -11.12 -7.50 -7.20
N ALA A 59 -10.54 -6.31 -7.37
CA ALA A 59 -9.24 -6.14 -7.99
C ALA A 59 -8.07 -6.66 -7.12
N ALA A 60 -8.16 -6.52 -5.80
CA ALA A 60 -7.17 -7.06 -4.87
C ALA A 60 -7.18 -8.59 -4.89
N ARG A 61 -8.37 -9.21 -4.87
CA ARG A 61 -8.52 -10.66 -5.03
C ARG A 61 -8.06 -11.17 -6.40
N ASP A 62 -8.41 -10.44 -7.47
CA ASP A 62 -7.91 -10.72 -8.83
C ASP A 62 -6.38 -10.58 -8.93
N PHE A 63 -5.77 -9.65 -8.17
CA PHE A 63 -4.32 -9.55 -8.08
C PHE A 63 -3.71 -10.79 -7.41
N GLY A 64 -4.25 -11.19 -6.25
CA GLY A 64 -3.79 -12.36 -5.49
C GLY A 64 -3.82 -13.65 -6.31
N SER A 65 -4.94 -13.93 -6.96
CA SER A 65 -5.13 -15.13 -7.79
C SER A 65 -4.22 -15.22 -9.02
N ARG A 66 -3.56 -14.12 -9.40
CA ARG A 66 -2.64 -14.06 -10.55
C ARG A 66 -1.17 -14.09 -10.16
N LEU A 67 -0.88 -14.05 -8.87
CA LEU A 67 0.49 -14.16 -8.36
C LEU A 67 1.10 -15.52 -8.73
N PRO A 68 2.42 -15.61 -8.95
CA PRO A 68 3.07 -16.88 -9.26
C PRO A 68 2.85 -17.94 -8.17
N GLY A 69 2.42 -19.14 -8.55
CA GLY A 69 2.35 -20.27 -7.63
C GLY A 69 3.73 -20.76 -7.16
N GLY A 70 3.73 -21.66 -6.16
CA GLY A 70 4.97 -22.26 -5.63
C GLY A 70 5.82 -21.31 -4.77
N ARG A 71 5.21 -20.22 -4.28
CA ARG A 71 5.81 -19.27 -3.34
C ARG A 71 4.92 -19.16 -2.10
N LEU A 72 5.55 -19.00 -0.94
CA LEU A 72 4.86 -18.62 0.29
C LEU A 72 4.75 -17.09 0.34
N TYR A 73 3.52 -16.57 0.42
CA TYR A 73 3.26 -15.14 0.49
C TYR A 73 3.11 -14.67 1.93
N ARG A 74 3.97 -13.75 2.37
CA ARG A 74 3.85 -13.08 3.67
C ARG A 74 3.33 -11.67 3.48
N LEU A 75 2.14 -11.39 4.00
CA LEU A 75 1.47 -10.12 3.77
C LEU A 75 1.59 -9.21 4.99
N HIS A 76 2.18 -8.05 4.73
CA HIS A 76 2.32 -6.94 5.65
C HIS A 76 1.50 -5.75 5.16
N TYR A 77 0.95 -4.97 6.08
CA TYR A 77 0.11 -3.82 5.75
C TYR A 77 0.36 -2.64 6.70
N SER A 78 0.13 -1.42 6.25
CA SER A 78 0.17 -0.24 7.14
C SER A 78 -1.02 -0.23 8.10
N TYR A 79 -0.99 0.60 9.13
CA TYR A 79 -2.08 0.76 10.12
C TYR A 79 -3.44 1.20 9.57
N PHE A 80 -3.53 1.60 8.29
CA PHE A 80 -4.82 1.94 7.67
C PHE A 80 -5.64 0.69 7.32
N ASP A 81 -6.92 0.66 7.71
CA ASP A 81 -7.82 -0.48 7.49
C ASP A 81 -7.94 -0.89 6.01
N ARG A 82 -7.96 0.07 5.08
CA ARG A 82 -7.94 -0.22 3.63
C ARG A 82 -6.72 -1.01 3.16
N ALA A 83 -5.56 -0.84 3.80
CA ALA A 83 -4.35 -1.58 3.48
C ALA A 83 -4.45 -3.01 3.99
N ARG A 84 -5.02 -3.18 5.20
CA ARG A 84 -5.36 -4.49 5.74
C ARG A 84 -6.36 -5.22 4.83
N GLU A 85 -7.48 -4.61 4.47
CA GLU A 85 -8.50 -5.21 3.59
C GLU A 85 -7.91 -5.56 2.22
N THR A 86 -7.00 -4.72 1.67
CA THR A 86 -6.29 -5.07 0.43
C THR A 86 -5.46 -6.35 0.59
N ALA A 87 -4.75 -6.49 1.71
CA ALA A 87 -3.95 -7.68 2.00
C ALA A 87 -4.83 -8.92 2.23
N GLU A 88 -5.93 -8.79 2.97
CA GLU A 88 -6.91 -9.88 3.17
C GLU A 88 -7.44 -10.40 1.83
N GLU A 89 -7.88 -9.50 0.94
CA GLU A 89 -8.40 -9.88 -0.38
C GLU A 89 -7.33 -10.50 -1.29
N ILE A 90 -6.08 -10.02 -1.23
CA ILE A 90 -4.96 -10.65 -1.96
C ILE A 90 -4.73 -12.07 -1.44
N LEU A 91 -4.71 -12.27 -0.12
CA LEU A 91 -4.49 -13.59 0.48
C LEU A 91 -5.59 -14.56 0.04
N GLU A 92 -6.85 -14.15 0.12
CA GLU A 92 -7.98 -14.95 -0.38
C GLU A 92 -7.77 -15.34 -1.86
N GLY A 93 -7.34 -14.40 -2.70
CA GLY A 93 -7.06 -14.68 -4.11
C GLY A 93 -5.92 -15.69 -4.29
N VAL A 94 -4.86 -15.62 -3.48
CA VAL A 94 -3.75 -16.58 -3.49
C VAL A 94 -4.25 -17.97 -3.12
N GLU A 95 -5.04 -18.09 -2.05
CA GLU A 95 -5.60 -19.35 -1.56
C GLU A 95 -6.58 -19.98 -2.58
N GLU A 96 -7.45 -19.18 -3.20
CA GLU A 96 -8.36 -19.62 -4.27
C GLU A 96 -7.60 -20.20 -5.48
N ALA A 97 -6.41 -19.69 -5.77
CA ALA A 97 -5.53 -20.20 -6.82
C ALA A 97 -4.70 -21.43 -6.39
N GLY A 98 -4.88 -21.92 -5.16
CA GLY A 98 -4.13 -23.04 -4.59
C GLY A 98 -2.71 -22.68 -4.13
N GLY A 99 -2.43 -21.39 -3.91
CA GLY A 99 -1.19 -20.91 -3.31
C GLY A 99 -1.21 -20.98 -1.78
N GLU A 100 -0.08 -20.59 -1.17
CA GLU A 100 0.09 -20.54 0.27
C GLU A 100 0.46 -19.12 0.70
N GLY A 101 -0.13 -18.63 1.79
CA GLY A 101 0.22 -17.33 2.35
C GLY A 101 -0.26 -17.15 3.78
N GLU A 102 0.21 -16.07 4.41
CA GLU A 102 -0.17 -15.70 5.77
C GLU A 102 -0.20 -14.16 5.94
N MET A 103 -1.07 -13.71 6.83
CA MET A 103 -1.06 -12.33 7.32
C MET A 103 -0.05 -12.21 8.47
N VAL A 104 1.09 -11.58 8.22
CA VAL A 104 2.12 -11.39 9.25
C VAL A 104 1.73 -10.26 10.21
N GLY A 105 1.14 -9.19 9.67
CA GLY A 105 0.55 -8.12 10.47
C GLY A 105 0.93 -6.72 10.04
N THR A 106 0.74 -5.78 10.95
CA THR A 106 0.92 -4.36 10.69
C THR A 106 2.39 -3.97 10.70
N VAL A 107 2.82 -3.27 9.65
CA VAL A 107 4.06 -2.51 9.62
C VAL A 107 3.78 -1.20 10.33
N ASP A 108 4.02 -1.21 11.64
CA ASP A 108 3.89 -0.02 12.47
C ASP A 108 5.10 0.88 12.27
N LEU A 109 4.91 1.90 11.44
CA LEU A 109 5.92 2.90 11.16
C LEU A 109 5.37 4.23 11.60
N GLU A 110 5.62 4.55 12.86
CA GLU A 110 5.39 5.88 13.41
C GLU A 110 6.24 6.89 12.61
N THR A 111 5.55 7.64 11.78
CA THR A 111 6.11 8.75 10.98
C THR A 111 5.83 10.10 11.62
N ILE A 112 4.84 10.15 12.52
CA ILE A 112 4.40 11.35 13.23
C ILE A 112 5.08 11.34 14.58
N LEU A 113 6.01 12.29 14.80
CA LEU A 113 6.73 12.43 16.07
C LEU A 113 6.11 13.53 16.94
N ASP A 114 5.47 14.51 16.30
CA ASP A 114 4.63 15.54 16.92
C ASP A 114 3.28 15.61 16.20
N LEU A 115 2.23 15.13 16.86
CA LEU A 115 0.88 15.06 16.30
C LEU A 115 0.25 16.44 16.05
N GLU A 116 0.52 17.42 16.93
CA GLU A 116 -0.02 18.77 16.79
C GLU A 116 0.56 19.46 15.56
N ARG A 117 1.89 19.38 15.40
CA ARG A 117 2.61 19.91 14.22
C ARG A 117 2.22 19.18 12.95
N TYR A 118 2.13 17.86 12.99
CA TYR A 118 1.65 17.07 11.86
C TYR A 118 0.26 17.51 11.40
N ASN A 119 -0.70 17.65 12.32
CA ASN A 119 -2.06 18.07 11.97
C ASN A 119 -2.08 19.46 11.34
N HIS A 120 -1.27 20.40 11.86
CA HIS A 120 -1.14 21.72 11.25
C HIS A 120 -0.64 21.66 9.80
N TYR A 121 0.37 20.84 9.51
CA TYR A 121 0.86 20.67 8.13
C TYR A 121 -0.14 19.92 7.25
N PHE A 122 -0.79 18.90 7.78
CA PHE A 122 -1.78 18.11 7.06
C PHE A 122 -3.00 18.96 6.66
N GLU A 123 -3.52 19.78 7.57
CA GLU A 123 -4.60 20.71 7.27
C GLU A 123 -4.19 21.72 6.18
N ARG A 124 -3.05 22.40 6.38
CA ARG A 124 -2.56 23.45 5.47
C ARG A 124 -2.17 22.92 4.08
N ASP A 125 -1.43 21.82 4.02
CA ASP A 125 -0.76 21.37 2.80
C ASP A 125 -1.50 20.22 2.09
N PHE A 126 -2.37 19.48 2.79
CA PHE A 126 -3.08 18.33 2.23
C PHE A 126 -4.60 18.59 2.07
N LEU A 127 -5.29 18.98 3.15
CA LEU A 127 -6.75 19.09 3.18
C LEU A 127 -7.30 20.36 2.52
N GLU A 128 -6.59 21.49 2.56
CA GLU A 128 -7.06 22.73 1.90
C GLU A 128 -7.21 22.58 0.37
N GLY A 129 -6.58 21.58 -0.24
CA GLY A 129 -6.72 21.27 -1.66
C GLY A 129 -7.53 20.00 -2.00
N ASP A 130 -7.36 18.91 -1.23
CA ASP A 130 -7.79 17.53 -1.56
C ASP A 130 -7.79 17.21 -3.07
N THR A 131 -6.69 17.58 -3.74
CA THR A 131 -6.45 17.24 -5.14
C THR A 131 -5.25 16.30 -5.24
N PRO A 132 -5.09 15.56 -6.35
CA PRO A 132 -3.86 14.82 -6.60
C PRO A 132 -2.59 15.68 -6.43
N GLU A 133 -2.68 16.97 -6.75
CA GLU A 133 -1.60 17.94 -6.60
C GLU A 133 -1.31 18.30 -5.14
N SER A 134 -2.32 18.47 -4.27
CA SER A 134 -2.09 18.74 -2.85
C SER A 134 -1.46 17.55 -2.14
N ALA A 135 -1.93 16.34 -2.45
CA ALA A 135 -1.29 15.12 -1.95
C ALA A 135 0.16 15.04 -2.41
N ALA A 136 0.43 15.26 -3.70
CA ALA A 136 1.80 15.25 -4.23
C ALA A 136 2.68 16.32 -3.57
N ASP A 137 2.19 17.55 -3.40
CA ASP A 137 2.93 18.64 -2.76
C ASP A 137 3.28 18.32 -1.30
N TYR A 138 2.33 17.80 -0.52
CA TYR A 138 2.59 17.33 0.84
C TYR A 138 3.71 16.27 0.86
N PHE A 139 3.63 15.27 -0.01
CA PHE A 139 4.67 14.23 -0.11
C PHE A 139 6.02 14.79 -0.57
N TYR A 140 6.05 15.76 -1.49
CA TYR A 140 7.29 16.39 -1.92
C TYR A 140 7.92 17.24 -0.82
N LYS A 141 7.12 17.98 -0.05
CA LYS A 141 7.59 18.70 1.14
C LYS A 141 8.18 17.73 2.16
N TRP A 142 7.51 16.61 2.42
CA TRP A 142 8.03 15.57 3.30
C TRP A 142 9.34 14.96 2.78
N ALA A 143 9.36 14.55 1.50
CA ALA A 143 10.52 13.92 0.88
C ALA A 143 11.74 14.84 0.75
N SER A 144 11.52 16.16 0.72
CA SER A 144 12.58 17.17 0.69
C SER A 144 12.96 17.71 2.08
N ASN A 145 12.52 17.05 3.17
CA ASN A 145 12.75 17.48 4.56
C ASN A 145 12.32 18.93 4.83
N ARG A 146 11.21 19.38 4.22
CA ARG A 146 10.61 20.69 4.56
C ARG A 146 9.79 20.67 5.84
N TYR A 147 9.45 19.48 6.34
CA TYR A 147 8.94 19.32 7.70
C TYR A 147 10.10 19.01 8.65
N PRO A 148 10.14 19.61 9.85
CA PRO A 148 11.19 19.35 10.82
C PRO A 148 11.32 17.86 11.17
N PRO A 149 12.54 17.31 11.20
CA PRO A 149 12.79 15.86 11.37
C PRO A 149 12.46 15.34 12.78
N ASP A 150 12.28 16.25 13.75
CA ASP A 150 11.79 16.01 15.10
C ASP A 150 10.26 16.05 15.22
N GLU A 151 9.57 16.51 14.18
CA GLU A 151 8.10 16.56 14.11
C GLU A 151 7.53 15.47 13.18
N ILE A 152 8.19 15.23 12.04
CA ILE A 152 7.85 14.16 11.08
C ILE A 152 9.12 13.40 10.70
N LEU A 153 9.10 12.07 10.84
CA LEU A 153 10.22 11.20 10.53
C LEU A 153 10.65 11.38 9.06
N PRO A 154 11.93 11.68 8.76
CA PRO A 154 12.40 11.81 7.38
C PRO A 154 12.11 10.58 6.52
N THR A 155 11.72 10.78 5.26
CA THR A 155 11.35 9.70 4.33
C THR A 155 12.44 8.64 4.16
N LEU A 156 13.72 9.03 4.19
CA LEU A 156 14.83 8.08 4.12
C LEU A 156 14.91 7.18 5.36
N ASN A 157 14.65 7.72 6.55
CA ASN A 157 14.63 6.95 7.78
C ASN A 157 13.43 6.01 7.82
N PHE A 158 12.27 6.51 7.37
CA PHE A 158 11.08 5.68 7.17
C PHE A 158 11.37 4.51 6.21
N ALA A 159 11.92 4.78 5.03
CA ALA A 159 12.23 3.76 4.04
C ALA A 159 13.21 2.70 4.55
N ARG A 160 14.23 3.11 5.32
CA ARG A 160 15.16 2.17 5.98
C ARG A 160 14.44 1.27 6.97
N ARG A 161 13.58 1.83 7.82
CA ARG A 161 12.78 1.03 8.76
C ARG A 161 11.84 0.06 8.05
N CYS A 162 11.19 0.47 6.95
CA CYS A 162 10.41 -0.45 6.11
C CYS A 162 11.27 -1.62 5.64
N ALA A 163 12.45 -1.33 5.09
CA ALA A 163 13.35 -2.35 4.58
C ALA A 163 13.81 -3.30 5.69
N ASP A 164 14.19 -2.78 6.86
CA ASP A 164 14.63 -3.59 8.00
C ASP A 164 13.53 -4.54 8.50
N ILE A 165 12.26 -4.14 8.46
CA ILE A 165 11.13 -5.01 8.81
C ILE A 165 10.99 -6.11 7.74
N LEU A 166 10.87 -5.71 6.47
CA LEU A 166 10.66 -6.65 5.37
C LEU A 166 11.80 -7.68 5.25
N MET A 167 13.05 -7.26 5.45
CA MET A 167 14.22 -8.13 5.33
C MET A 167 14.35 -9.15 6.48
N LYS A 168 13.66 -8.97 7.62
CA LYS A 168 13.65 -9.98 8.70
C LYS A 168 12.79 -11.19 8.35
N ASP A 169 11.82 -10.99 7.47
CA ASP A 169 10.80 -11.99 7.11
C ASP A 169 11.00 -12.58 5.71
N LEU A 170 12.11 -12.26 5.03
CA LEU A 170 12.57 -12.91 3.79
C LEU A 170 13.39 -14.17 4.08
#